data_AF-A0A4Q3T4E7-F1
#
_entry.id   AF-A0A4Q3T4E7-F1
#
_cell.length_a   1.000
_cell.length_b   1.000
_cell.length_c   1.000
_cell.angle_alpha   90.00
_cell.angle_beta   90.00
_cell.angle_gamma   90.00
#
_symmetry.space_group_name_H-M   'P 1'
#
loop_
_entity.id
_entity.type
_entity.pdbx_description
1 polymer ?
#
loop_
_entity_poly.entity_id
_entity_poly.type
_entity_poly.pdbx_seq_one_letter_code
_entity_poly.pdbx_strand_id
1 'polypeptide(L)'
;MIKFRNILLAAVGAASIGGAALAQTAETLPADQSVRNVVLVHGAFADGSGWRGVYDDLTARGYRVTIVQNPLTSLADDVAATRRALARQDGAAILVGHSWGGVVITEAGVDDKVKALVYVSALT
;
A
#
# COMPACT_ATOMS: atom_id res chain seq x y z
N MET A 1 43.02 -41.94 -26.86
CA MET A 1 42.84 -40.85 -27.85
C MET A 1 42.71 -39.53 -27.12
N ILE A 2 43.55 -38.56 -27.50
CA ILE A 2 43.43 -37.10 -27.35
C ILE A 2 43.59 -36.48 -25.94
N LYS A 3 44.51 -35.50 -25.91
CA LYS A 3 45.05 -34.68 -24.81
C LYS A 3 44.17 -33.44 -24.52
N PHE A 4 44.64 -32.65 -23.53
CA PHE A 4 44.49 -31.20 -23.27
C PHE A 4 43.71 -30.87 -21.97
N ARG A 5 44.01 -29.83 -21.20
CA ARG A 5 45.22 -29.17 -20.62
C ARG A 5 44.70 -27.91 -19.93
N ASN A 6 45.15 -27.65 -18.70
CA ASN A 6 45.21 -26.37 -17.97
C ASN A 6 43.95 -25.64 -17.44
N ILE A 7 43.97 -25.47 -16.10
CA ILE A 7 43.91 -24.21 -15.31
C ILE A 7 42.63 -23.36 -15.40
N LEU A 8 41.98 -23.13 -14.26
CA LEU A 8 41.88 -21.79 -13.63
C LEU A 8 41.29 -21.90 -12.22
N LEU A 9 42.03 -21.40 -11.22
CA LEU A 9 41.45 -20.97 -9.95
C LEU A 9 40.53 -19.77 -10.24
N ALA A 10 39.28 -19.85 -9.79
CA ALA A 10 38.46 -18.67 -9.57
C ALA A 10 38.18 -18.59 -8.07
N ALA A 11 38.93 -17.72 -7.39
CA ALA A 11 38.56 -17.26 -6.07
C ALA A 11 37.27 -16.44 -6.21
N VAL A 12 36.14 -16.98 -5.77
CA VAL A 12 34.94 -16.17 -5.58
C VAL A 12 35.11 -15.48 -4.23
N GLY A 13 35.63 -14.26 -4.27
CA GLY A 13 35.61 -13.37 -3.13
C GLY A 13 34.16 -13.17 -2.69
N ALA A 14 33.90 -13.35 -1.40
CA ALA A 14 32.63 -12.96 -0.80
C ALA A 14 32.47 -11.45 -0.95
N ALA A 15 31.74 -11.00 -1.97
CA ALA A 15 31.23 -9.65 -2.00
C ALA A 15 30.19 -9.56 -0.88
N SER A 16 30.59 -8.96 0.24
CA SER A 16 29.66 -8.53 1.27
C SER A 16 28.65 -7.59 0.61
N ILE A 17 27.41 -8.05 0.44
CA ILE A 17 26.28 -7.18 0.18
C ILE A 17 25.99 -6.47 1.51
N GLY A 18 26.86 -5.53 1.86
CA GLY A 18 26.57 -4.48 2.84
C GLY A 18 25.62 -3.49 2.19
N GLY A 19 24.38 -3.92 1.95
CA GLY A 19 23.30 -3.03 1.60
C GLY A 19 22.98 -2.20 2.83
N ALA A 20 23.69 -1.09 3.02
CA ALA A 20 23.15 -0.01 3.83
C ALA A 20 21.86 0.42 3.14
N ALA A 21 20.73 0.00 3.70
CA ALA A 21 19.45 0.59 3.36
C ALA A 21 19.61 2.08 3.66
N LEU A 22 19.81 2.88 2.60
CA LEU A 22 19.62 4.32 2.71
C LEU A 22 18.19 4.47 3.17
N ALA A 23 18.01 4.83 4.44
CA ALA A 23 16.73 5.26 4.96
C ALA A 23 16.35 6.46 4.09
N GLN A 24 15.49 6.20 3.10
CA GLN A 24 14.95 7.24 2.26
C GLN A 24 14.11 8.08 3.20
N THR A 25 14.59 9.28 3.53
CA THR A 25 13.85 10.20 4.39
C THR A 25 12.50 10.41 3.73
N ALA A 26 11.44 9.95 4.39
CA ALA A 26 10.09 10.08 3.91
C ALA A 26 9.82 11.57 3.68
N GLU A 27 9.69 11.97 2.41
CA GLU A 27 9.50 13.38 2.06
C GLU A 27 8.15 13.84 2.62
N THR A 28 8.21 14.89 3.45
CA THR A 28 7.02 15.53 4.00
C THR A 28 6.17 16.10 2.87
N LEU A 29 4.85 16.00 3.01
CA LEU A 29 3.93 16.53 2.01
C LEU A 29 4.13 18.02 1.75
N PRO A 30 4.10 18.45 0.47
CA PRO A 30 4.05 19.86 0.11
C PRO A 30 2.88 20.59 0.77
N ALA A 31 3.07 21.87 1.07
CA ALA A 31 2.04 22.69 1.71
C ALA A 31 0.78 22.85 0.84
N ASP A 32 0.94 22.86 -0.48
CA ASP A 32 -0.10 22.98 -1.49
C ASP A 32 -0.75 21.63 -1.89
N GLN A 33 -0.40 20.53 -1.20
CA GLN A 33 -1.05 19.23 -1.42
C GLN A 33 -2.55 19.32 -1.15
N SER A 34 -3.34 19.15 -2.21
CA SER A 34 -4.80 19.31 -2.22
C SER A 34 -5.56 18.10 -1.69
N VAL A 35 -5.01 16.89 -1.84
CA VAL A 35 -5.60 15.64 -1.33
C VAL A 35 -4.74 15.11 -0.19
N ARG A 36 -5.30 15.14 1.03
CA ARG A 36 -4.58 14.76 2.26
C ARG A 36 -5.16 13.54 2.96
N ASN A 37 -6.37 13.10 2.59
CA ASN A 37 -7.01 11.95 3.22
C ASN A 37 -6.67 10.66 2.46
N VAL A 38 -6.29 9.62 3.19
CA VAL A 38 -6.00 8.29 2.64
C VAL A 38 -6.81 7.26 3.41
N VAL A 39 -7.61 6.47 2.69
CA VAL A 39 -8.43 5.40 3.28
C VAL A 39 -7.88 4.05 2.80
N LEU A 40 -7.38 3.25 3.75
CA LEU A 40 -6.75 1.96 3.49
C LEU A 40 -7.76 0.82 3.74
N VAL A 41 -7.95 -0.05 2.76
CA VAL A 41 -8.93 -1.14 2.76
C VAL A 41 -8.18 -2.47 2.62
N HIS A 42 -8.33 -3.37 3.60
CA HIS A 42 -7.62 -4.66 3.60
C HIS A 42 -8.24 -5.70 2.66
N GLY A 43 -7.54 -6.81 2.45
CA GLY A 43 -8.00 -7.94 1.63
C GLY A 43 -8.84 -8.95 2.41
N ALA A 44 -9.22 -10.04 1.74
CA ALA A 44 -9.94 -11.15 2.36
C ALA A 44 -9.04 -11.90 3.36
N PHE A 45 -9.66 -12.49 4.39
CA PHE A 45 -8.99 -13.24 5.47
C PHE A 45 -7.91 -12.46 6.24
N ALA A 46 -7.96 -11.13 6.17
CA ALA A 46 -7.05 -10.22 6.86
C ALA A 46 -7.86 -9.23 7.71
N ASP A 47 -7.13 -8.42 8.47
CA ASP A 47 -7.67 -7.23 9.12
C ASP A 47 -6.78 -6.01 8.76
N GLY A 48 -7.18 -4.84 9.24
CA GLY A 48 -6.46 -3.59 9.03
C GLY A 48 -5.07 -3.50 9.67
N SER A 49 -4.65 -4.42 10.54
CA SER A 49 -3.32 -4.37 11.16
C SER A 49 -2.18 -4.52 10.14
N GLY A 50 -2.42 -5.19 9.01
CA GLY A 50 -1.46 -5.28 7.90
C GLY A 50 -1.08 -3.93 7.30
N TRP A 51 -1.88 -2.89 7.52
CA TRP A 51 -1.60 -1.52 7.08
C TRP A 51 -0.79 -0.69 8.09
N ARG A 52 -0.44 -1.20 9.27
CA ARG A 52 0.23 -0.44 10.35
C ARG A 52 1.46 0.33 9.85
N GLY A 53 2.35 -0.34 9.12
CA GLY A 53 3.58 0.30 8.60
C GLY A 53 3.30 1.43 7.60
N VAL A 54 2.32 1.23 6.71
CA VAL A 54 1.90 2.26 5.73
C VAL A 54 1.22 3.43 6.44
N TYR A 55 0.41 3.15 7.45
CA TYR A 55 -0.22 4.18 8.27
C TYR A 55 0.84 5.05 8.96
N ASP A 56 1.86 4.43 9.57
CA ASP A 56 2.91 5.16 10.28
C ASP A 56 3.73 6.03 9.32
N ASP A 57 4.11 5.50 8.15
CA ASP A 57 4.83 6.26 7.10
C ASP A 57 4.01 7.46 6.60
N LEU A 58 2.78 7.22 6.14
CA LEU A 58 1.95 8.28 5.56
C LEU A 58 1.58 9.35 6.59
N THR A 59 1.31 8.95 7.84
CA THR A 59 1.05 9.91 8.92
C THR A 59 2.28 10.75 9.23
N ALA A 60 3.48 10.15 9.27
CA ALA A 60 4.73 10.89 9.47
C ALA A 60 5.00 11.93 8.36
N ARG A 61 4.49 11.68 7.15
CA ARG A 61 4.56 12.61 6.01
C ARG A 61 3.46 13.69 6.02
N GLY A 62 2.49 13.60 6.93
CA GLY A 62 1.42 14.59 7.12
C GLY A 62 0.08 14.24 6.46
N TYR A 63 -0.13 13.02 5.99
CA TYR A 63 -1.45 12.56 5.53
C TYR A 63 -2.39 12.29 6.72
N ARG A 64 -3.69 12.41 6.48
CA ARG A 64 -4.76 11.93 7.38
C ARG A 64 -5.16 10.53 6.93
N VAL A 65 -4.72 9.51 7.68
CA VAL A 65 -4.92 8.11 7.28
C VAL A 65 -6.04 7.47 8.09
N THR A 66 -6.96 6.78 7.42
CA THR A 66 -7.99 5.94 8.05
C THR A 66 -7.86 4.51 7.55
N ILE A 67 -7.79 3.55 8.47
CA ILE A 67 -7.81 2.12 8.12
C ILE A 67 -9.24 1.61 8.29
N VAL A 68 -9.80 1.02 7.24
CA VAL A 68 -11.11 0.36 7.28
C VAL A 68 -10.93 -1.05 7.81
N GLN A 69 -11.80 -1.44 8.75
CA GLN A 69 -12.01 -2.85 9.08
C GLN A 69 -13.24 -3.33 8.34
N ASN A 70 -13.00 -4.06 7.26
CA ASN A 70 -14.05 -4.60 6.41
C ASN A 70 -14.66 -5.80 7.15
N PRO A 71 -16.00 -5.91 7.25
CA PRO A 71 -16.64 -7.04 7.93
C PRO A 71 -16.33 -8.41 7.29
N LEU A 72 -16.00 -8.45 5.99
CA LEU A 72 -15.80 -9.67 5.19
C LEU A 72 -17.01 -10.61 5.21
N THR A 73 -18.21 -10.06 5.47
CA THR A 73 -19.50 -10.78 5.44
C THR A 73 -20.15 -10.74 4.08
N SER A 74 -20.00 -9.63 3.35
CA SER A 74 -20.45 -9.44 1.98
C SER A 74 -19.76 -8.23 1.35
N LEU A 75 -19.74 -8.15 0.01
CA LEU A 75 -19.26 -6.96 -0.70
C LEU A 75 -20.02 -5.70 -0.29
N ALA A 76 -21.36 -5.80 -0.14
CA ALA A 76 -22.19 -4.67 0.25
C ALA A 76 -21.80 -4.12 1.64
N ASP A 77 -21.51 -5.00 2.60
CA ASP A 77 -21.09 -4.61 3.95
C ASP A 77 -19.69 -4.01 3.98
N ASP A 78 -18.77 -4.55 3.19
CA ASP A 78 -17.40 -4.04 3.04
C ASP A 78 -17.40 -2.63 2.42
N VAL A 79 -18.21 -2.44 1.37
CA VAL A 79 -18.42 -1.12 0.74
C VAL A 79 -19.09 -0.16 1.71
N ALA A 80 -20.08 -0.61 2.49
CA ALA A 80 -20.73 0.22 3.51
C ALA A 80 -19.75 0.65 4.61
N ALA A 81 -18.85 -0.22 5.05
CA ALA A 81 -17.79 0.12 6.00
C ALA A 81 -16.83 1.19 5.43
N THR A 82 -16.44 1.05 4.17
CA THR A 82 -15.58 1.99 3.45
C THR A 82 -16.27 3.35 3.28
N ARG A 83 -17.55 3.38 2.90
CA ARG A 83 -18.36 4.60 2.79
C ARG A 83 -18.50 5.32 4.13
N ARG A 84 -18.69 4.59 5.24
CA ARG A 84 -18.69 5.20 6.58
C ARG A 84 -17.34 5.85 6.92
N ALA A 85 -16.23 5.27 6.48
CA ALA A 85 -14.91 5.87 6.66
C ALA A 85 -14.73 7.13 5.79
N LEU A 86 -15.16 7.10 4.53
CA LEU A 86 -15.18 8.26 3.61
C LEU A 86 -16.02 9.42 4.14
N ALA A 87 -17.19 9.12 4.72
CA ALA A 87 -18.08 10.14 5.28
C ALA A 87 -17.41 10.97 6.39
N ARG A 88 -16.48 10.36 7.16
CA ARG A 88 -15.71 11.04 8.21
C ARG A 88 -14.49 11.82 7.71
N GLN A 89 -14.12 11.68 6.44
CA GLN A 89 -13.02 12.45 5.88
C GLN A 89 -13.45 13.89 5.62
N ASP A 90 -12.58 14.81 5.98
CA ASP A 90 -12.71 16.24 5.74
C ASP A 90 -11.98 16.60 4.43
N GLY A 91 -12.74 16.65 3.33
CA GLY A 91 -12.25 16.93 1.98
C GLY A 91 -12.00 15.69 1.11
N ALA A 92 -11.22 15.91 0.04
CA ALA A 92 -10.89 14.89 -0.96
C ALA A 92 -10.08 13.73 -0.36
N ALA A 93 -10.27 12.52 -0.88
CA ALA A 93 -9.64 11.29 -0.40
C ALA A 93 -9.11 10.40 -1.54
N ILE A 94 -8.10 9.60 -1.20
CA ILE A 94 -7.61 8.47 -2.01
C ILE A 94 -8.06 7.18 -1.33
N LEU A 95 -8.63 6.25 -2.11
CA LEU A 95 -8.88 4.89 -1.63
C LEU A 95 -7.72 3.98 -2.06
N VAL A 96 -7.22 3.18 -1.12
CA VAL A 96 -6.17 2.19 -1.36
C VAL A 96 -6.68 0.82 -0.97
N GLY A 97 -6.65 -0.14 -1.90
CA GLY A 97 -7.18 -1.47 -1.70
C GLY A 97 -6.13 -2.54 -1.99
N HIS A 98 -5.99 -3.51 -1.09
CA HIS A 98 -5.14 -4.70 -1.30
C HIS A 98 -5.98 -5.95 -1.56
N SER A 99 -5.59 -6.77 -2.55
CA SER A 99 -6.30 -8.02 -2.89
C SER A 99 -7.82 -7.77 -3.09
N TRP A 100 -8.68 -8.45 -2.31
CA TRP A 100 -10.14 -8.22 -2.26
C TRP A 100 -10.52 -6.75 -2.02
N GLY A 101 -9.73 -5.99 -1.27
CA GLY A 101 -9.95 -4.58 -1.04
C GLY A 101 -10.01 -3.76 -2.33
N GLY A 102 -9.41 -4.26 -3.42
CA GLY A 102 -9.57 -3.71 -4.76
C GLY A 102 -11.02 -3.67 -5.26
N VAL A 103 -11.75 -4.79 -5.14
CA VAL A 103 -13.18 -4.87 -5.49
C VAL A 103 -13.98 -3.86 -4.67
N VAL A 104 -13.68 -3.77 -3.37
CA VAL A 104 -14.36 -2.85 -2.44
C VAL A 104 -14.12 -1.39 -2.82
N ILE A 105 -12.88 -1.00 -3.15
CA ILE A 105 -12.58 0.38 -3.54
C ILE A 105 -13.08 0.73 -4.95
N THR A 106 -13.22 -0.24 -5.86
CA THR A 106 -13.86 -0.04 -7.17
C THR A 106 -15.32 0.41 -6.97
N GLU A 107 -16.08 -0.30 -6.13
CA GLU A 107 -17.49 0.02 -5.86
C GLU A 107 -17.68 1.27 -4.97
N ALA A 108 -16.80 1.48 -4.00
CA ALA A 108 -16.85 2.66 -3.14
C ALA A 108 -16.31 3.93 -3.85
N GLY A 109 -15.52 3.76 -4.91
CA GLY A 109 -14.80 4.82 -5.62
C GLY A 109 -15.66 5.81 -6.39
N VAL A 110 -16.95 5.52 -6.57
CA VAL A 110 -17.92 6.42 -7.22
C VAL A 110 -18.30 7.64 -6.35
N ASP A 111 -17.88 7.69 -5.10
CA ASP A 111 -18.13 8.83 -4.20
C ASP A 111 -17.35 10.08 -4.64
N ASP A 112 -18.01 11.24 -4.71
CA ASP A 112 -17.43 12.51 -5.19
C ASP A 112 -16.18 12.96 -4.42
N LYS A 113 -15.99 12.52 -3.17
CA LYS A 113 -14.77 12.81 -2.40
C LYS A 113 -13.55 12.06 -2.94
N VAL A 114 -13.74 10.91 -3.62
CA VAL A 114 -12.66 10.06 -4.09
C VAL A 114 -12.03 10.65 -5.33
N LYS A 115 -10.72 10.94 -5.26
CA LYS A 115 -9.95 11.55 -6.37
C LYS A 115 -9.00 10.58 -7.06
N ALA A 116 -8.71 9.45 -6.42
CA ALA A 116 -7.93 8.38 -6.99
C ALA A 116 -8.22 7.05 -6.29
N LEU A 117 -8.02 5.97 -7.05
CA LEU A 117 -7.99 4.60 -6.56
C LEU A 117 -6.56 4.06 -6.70
N VAL A 118 -6.05 3.40 -5.67
CA VAL A 118 -4.74 2.74 -5.65
C VAL A 118 -4.95 1.26 -5.40
N TYR A 119 -4.57 0.45 -6.38
CA TYR A 119 -4.67 -1.01 -6.33
C TYR A 119 -3.32 -1.63 -5.96
N VAL A 120 -3.24 -2.29 -4.81
CA VAL A 120 -2.01 -2.94 -4.33
C VAL A 120 -2.21 -4.45 -4.43
N SER A 121 -1.64 -5.10 -5.45
CA SER A 121 -1.83 -6.55 -5.69
C SER A 121 -3.31 -6.95 -5.57
N ALA A 122 -4.16 -6.17 -6.23
CA ALA A 122 -5.59 -6.13 -5.97
C ALA A 122 -6.41 -6.58 -7.18
N LEU A 123 -7.62 -7.07 -6.89
CA LEU A 123 -8.65 -7.33 -7.91
C LEU A 123 -9.24 -5.99 -8.38
N THR A 124 -9.53 -5.86 -9.67
CA THR A 124 -10.02 -4.60 -10.28
C THR A 124 -11.39 -4.77 -10.89
#